data_AF-A0A7V4P4F0-F1
#
_entry.id   AF-A0A7V4P4F0-F1
#
_cell.length_a   1.000
_cell.length_b   1.000
_cell.length_c   1.000
_cell.angle_alpha   90.00
_cell.angle_beta   90.00
_cell.angle_gamma   90.00
#
_symmetry.space_group_name_H-M   'P 1'
#
loop_
_entity.id
_entity.type
_entity.pdbx_description
1 polymer ?
#
loop_
_entity_poly.entity_id
_entity_poly.type
_entity_poly.pdbx_seq_one_letter_code
_entity_poly.pdbx_strand_id
1 'polypeptide(L)'
;MEPAQLEQPDLRRDYVATLTTVRKWRTFFVVLTSLCLLVHAGAWAAVYFKAVPSSPRASVLASPQPPTAPQPAPAADSGEAIWNTIRVALPTTEFAGRLSAALLCLSMLFAALVALAGRLPSSGYVQAFYGSLIVLALLIPWDRLTPQSPRVPGIFIDAMVLETPPDAPGVPQPPALVFSLLRFVAYPVLAILLLGYSARCFGRSYREAAASPGASIPMRVV
;
A
#
# COMPACT_ATOMS: atom_id res chain seq x y z
N MET A 1 8.99 52.62 14.07
CA MET A 1 7.92 51.72 13.59
C MET A 1 8.37 50.31 13.88
N GLU A 2 7.85 49.76 14.97
CA GLU A 2 8.19 48.45 15.51
C GLU A 2 7.23 47.43 14.84
N PRO A 3 7.69 46.57 13.92
CA PRO A 3 6.79 45.61 13.29
C PRO A 3 6.45 44.51 14.29
N ALA A 4 5.31 44.69 14.97
CA ALA A 4 4.36 43.68 15.40
C ALA A 4 4.94 42.27 15.66
N GLN A 5 5.66 42.13 16.77
CA GLN A 5 6.01 40.83 17.38
C GLN A 5 4.88 40.28 18.27
N LEU A 6 3.62 40.48 17.89
CA LEU A 6 2.52 39.70 18.47
C LEU A 6 2.41 38.39 17.67
N GLU A 7 3.42 37.52 17.80
CA GLU A 7 3.23 36.10 17.52
C GLU A 7 2.09 35.63 18.43
N GLN A 8 0.87 35.55 17.88
CA GLN A 8 -0.30 35.12 18.63
C GLN A 8 -0.08 33.66 19.06
N PRO A 9 0.10 33.37 20.37
CA PRO A 9 0.33 32.01 20.85
C PRO A 9 -0.85 31.06 20.51
N ASP A 10 -2.02 31.64 20.24
CA ASP A 10 -3.24 30.92 19.87
C ASP A 10 -3.14 30.29 18.46
N LEU A 11 -2.62 31.00 17.46
CA LEU A 11 -2.45 30.45 16.09
C LEU A 11 -1.56 29.21 16.07
N ARG A 12 -0.52 29.20 16.90
CA ARG A 12 0.40 28.06 16.99
C ARG A 12 -0.27 26.83 17.58
N ARG A 13 -1.10 27.01 18.61
CA ARG A 13 -1.89 25.91 19.20
C ARG A 13 -2.81 25.30 18.15
N ASP A 14 -3.39 26.12 17.29
CA ASP A 14 -4.28 25.67 16.21
C ASP A 14 -3.53 24.84 15.15
N TYR A 15 -2.31 25.25 14.75
CA TYR A 15 -1.48 24.46 13.83
C TYR A 15 -1.11 23.10 14.43
N VAL A 16 -0.69 23.06 15.70
CA VAL A 16 -0.35 21.80 16.39
C VAL A 16 -1.59 20.92 16.54
N ALA A 17 -2.74 21.48 16.90
CA ALA A 17 -4.00 20.76 16.96
C ALA A 17 -4.37 20.16 15.60
N THR A 18 -4.21 20.93 14.52
CA THR A 18 -4.43 20.44 13.14
C THR A 18 -3.52 19.25 12.82
N LEU A 19 -2.22 19.33 13.17
CA LEU A 19 -1.27 18.23 12.97
C LEU A 19 -1.62 16.97 13.78
N THR A 20 -2.26 17.12 14.96
CA THR A 20 -2.75 15.94 15.73
C THR A 20 -3.84 15.18 14.98
N THR A 21 -4.75 15.89 14.31
CA THR A 21 -5.82 15.31 13.50
C THR A 21 -5.22 14.57 12.30
N VAL A 22 -4.28 15.21 11.59
CA VAL A 22 -3.57 14.56 10.47
C VAL A 22 -2.82 13.31 10.93
N ARG A 23 -2.21 13.32 12.12
CA ARG A 23 -1.51 12.16 12.69
C ARG A 23 -2.44 10.95 12.89
N LYS A 24 -3.69 11.18 13.34
CA LYS A 24 -4.69 10.13 13.53
C LYS A 24 -5.07 9.51 12.18
N TRP A 25 -5.47 10.35 11.21
CA TRP A 25 -5.85 9.91 9.86
C TRP A 25 -4.72 9.18 9.13
N ARG A 26 -3.50 9.71 9.21
CA ARG A 26 -2.32 9.03 8.69
C ARG A 26 -2.19 7.61 9.25
N THR A 27 -2.27 7.46 10.57
CA THR A 27 -2.08 6.16 11.23
C THR A 27 -3.14 5.18 10.75
N PHE A 28 -4.39 5.64 10.63
CA PHE A 28 -5.46 4.87 10.04
C PHE A 28 -5.13 4.41 8.60
N PHE A 29 -4.72 5.32 7.71
CA PHE A 29 -4.37 4.96 6.34
C PHE A 29 -3.16 4.03 6.24
N VAL A 30 -2.11 4.24 7.04
CA VAL A 30 -0.95 3.34 7.10
C VAL A 30 -1.35 1.93 7.48
N VAL A 31 -2.18 1.77 8.52
CA VAL A 31 -2.68 0.45 8.96
C VAL A 31 -3.55 -0.17 7.87
N LEU A 32 -4.49 0.58 7.29
CA LEU A 32 -5.37 0.10 6.24
C LEU A 32 -4.59 -0.37 5.00
N THR A 33 -3.66 0.44 4.49
CA THR A 33 -2.81 0.06 3.35
C THR A 33 -1.98 -1.18 3.68
N SER A 34 -1.40 -1.26 4.88
CA SER A 34 -0.63 -2.43 5.31
C SER A 34 -1.49 -3.70 5.37
N LEU A 35 -2.71 -3.61 5.89
CA LEU A 35 -3.66 -4.73 5.92
C LEU A 35 -4.01 -5.20 4.50
N CYS A 36 -4.29 -4.28 3.58
CA CYS A 36 -4.54 -4.64 2.17
C CYS A 36 -3.33 -5.38 1.57
N LEU A 37 -2.11 -4.89 1.78
CA LEU A 37 -0.89 -5.57 1.31
C LEU A 37 -0.73 -6.97 1.89
N LEU A 38 -1.01 -7.14 3.18
CA LEU A 38 -0.96 -8.44 3.86
C LEU A 38 -2.02 -9.41 3.34
N VAL A 39 -3.23 -8.95 3.01
CA VAL A 39 -4.28 -9.80 2.41
C VAL A 39 -3.80 -10.34 1.06
N HIS A 40 -3.21 -9.51 0.20
CA HIS A 40 -2.70 -9.97 -1.09
C HIS A 40 -1.50 -10.93 -0.93
N ALA A 41 -0.54 -10.61 -0.07
CA ALA A 41 0.59 -11.51 0.22
C ALA A 41 0.12 -12.84 0.81
N GLY A 42 -0.87 -12.81 1.71
CA GLY A 42 -1.48 -13.98 2.33
C GLY A 42 -2.26 -14.84 1.33
N ALA A 43 -3.04 -14.23 0.44
CA ALA A 43 -3.76 -14.94 -0.62
C ALA A 43 -2.79 -15.68 -1.56
N TRP A 44 -1.69 -15.01 -1.94
CA TRP A 44 -0.65 -15.66 -2.73
C TRP A 44 0.02 -16.81 -1.98
N ALA A 45 0.43 -16.61 -0.73
CA ALA A 45 1.05 -17.65 0.07
C ALA A 45 0.10 -18.85 0.23
N ALA A 46 -1.19 -18.61 0.48
CA ALA A 46 -2.19 -19.66 0.65
C ALA A 46 -2.36 -20.52 -0.62
N VAL A 47 -2.34 -19.89 -1.81
CA VAL A 47 -2.37 -20.61 -3.10
C VAL A 47 -1.05 -21.33 -3.36
N TYR A 48 0.09 -20.66 -3.15
CA TYR A 48 1.42 -21.20 -3.41
C TYR A 48 1.74 -22.44 -2.56
N PHE A 49 1.42 -22.40 -1.26
CA PHE A 49 1.61 -23.53 -0.34
C PHE A 49 0.47 -24.56 -0.38
N LYS A 50 -0.44 -24.48 -1.36
CA LYS A 50 -1.59 -25.39 -1.52
C LYS A 50 -2.48 -25.47 -0.27
N ALA A 51 -2.54 -24.39 0.52
CA ALA A 51 -3.43 -24.28 1.66
C ALA A 51 -4.89 -24.05 1.24
N VAL A 52 -5.10 -23.58 0.00
CA VAL A 52 -6.41 -23.46 -0.65
C VAL A 52 -6.52 -24.52 -1.75
N PRO A 53 -7.67 -25.20 -1.89
CA PRO A 53 -7.92 -26.11 -3.00
C PRO A 53 -7.64 -25.46 -4.36
N SER A 54 -7.21 -26.22 -5.35
CA SER A 54 -7.03 -25.72 -6.72
C SER A 54 -8.31 -25.04 -7.21
N SER A 55 -8.16 -23.93 -7.95
CA SER A 55 -9.33 -23.24 -8.48
C SER A 55 -10.14 -24.19 -9.36
N PRO A 56 -11.49 -24.10 -9.37
CA PRO A 56 -12.32 -24.91 -10.25
C PRO A 56 -11.88 -24.81 -11.72
N ARG A 57 -11.41 -23.62 -12.11
CA ARG A 57 -10.86 -23.35 -13.45
C ARG A 57 -9.56 -24.09 -13.72
N ALA A 58 -8.64 -24.14 -12.76
CA ALA A 58 -7.40 -24.89 -12.89
C ALA A 58 -7.68 -26.40 -13.06
N SER A 59 -8.68 -26.94 -12.36
CA SER A 59 -9.09 -28.35 -12.50
C SER A 59 -9.66 -28.66 -13.89
N VAL A 60 -10.44 -27.74 -14.47
CA VAL A 60 -10.95 -27.87 -15.85
C VAL A 60 -9.81 -27.84 -16.87
N LEU A 61 -8.82 -26.97 -16.69
CA LEU A 61 -7.66 -26.86 -17.60
C LEU A 61 -6.69 -28.04 -17.47
N ALA A 62 -6.58 -28.64 -16.28
CA ALA A 62 -5.65 -29.75 -16.01
C ALA A 62 -6.18 -31.12 -16.48
N SER A 63 -7.45 -31.24 -16.86
CA SER A 63 -8.08 -32.51 -17.21
C SER A 63 -8.34 -32.60 -18.73
N PRO A 64 -7.40 -33.10 -19.55
CA PRO A 64 -7.65 -33.42 -20.94
C PRO A 64 -8.41 -34.75 -21.04
N GLN A 65 -9.67 -34.79 -20.58
CA GLN A 65 -10.43 -36.04 -20.54
C GLN A 65 -11.56 -36.05 -21.58
N PRO A 66 -11.57 -37.00 -22.53
CA PRO A 66 -12.70 -37.20 -23.44
C PRO A 66 -13.94 -37.66 -22.66
N PRO A 67 -15.15 -37.36 -23.15
CA PRO A 67 -16.40 -37.52 -22.41
C PRO A 67 -16.65 -39.00 -22.07
N THR A 68 -16.25 -39.44 -20.88
CA THR A 68 -16.41 -40.83 -20.45
C THR A 68 -17.09 -40.87 -19.09
N ALA A 69 -18.37 -41.21 -19.14
CA ALA A 69 -19.31 -41.55 -18.05
C ALA A 69 -19.56 -40.51 -16.93
N PRO A 70 -20.82 -40.37 -16.47
CA PRO A 70 -21.18 -39.46 -15.38
C PRO A 70 -20.56 -39.95 -14.05
N GLN A 71 -19.48 -39.31 -13.65
CA GLN A 71 -18.85 -39.52 -12.35
C GLN A 71 -19.67 -38.79 -11.28
N PRO A 72 -19.91 -39.39 -10.09
CA PRO A 72 -20.67 -38.74 -9.03
C PRO A 72 -19.99 -37.42 -8.64
N ALA A 73 -20.78 -36.34 -8.56
CA ALA A 73 -20.28 -35.02 -8.24
C ALA A 73 -19.47 -35.06 -6.92
N PRO A 74 -18.15 -34.79 -6.96
CA PRO A 74 -17.37 -34.69 -5.72
C PRO A 74 -17.93 -33.54 -4.89
N ALA A 75 -17.91 -33.67 -3.57
CA ALA A 75 -18.32 -32.64 -2.62
C ALA A 75 -17.49 -31.35 -2.86
N ALA A 76 -18.01 -30.43 -3.66
CA ALA A 76 -17.27 -29.29 -4.21
C ALA A 76 -17.47 -27.99 -3.41
N ASP A 77 -18.34 -28.00 -2.41
CA ASP A 77 -18.94 -26.76 -1.89
C ASP A 77 -17.96 -25.89 -1.10
N SER A 78 -16.97 -26.46 -0.39
CA SER A 78 -16.07 -25.68 0.46
C SER A 78 -14.98 -24.93 -0.31
N GLY A 79 -14.47 -25.51 -1.40
CA GLY A 79 -13.43 -24.89 -2.23
C GLY A 79 -13.98 -23.71 -3.03
N GLU A 80 -15.19 -23.84 -3.56
CA GLU A 80 -15.86 -22.79 -4.33
C GLU A 80 -16.16 -21.55 -3.47
N ALA A 81 -16.61 -21.74 -2.23
CA ALA A 81 -16.87 -20.64 -1.30
C ALA A 81 -15.59 -19.83 -1.00
N ILE A 82 -14.45 -20.50 -0.77
CA ILE A 82 -13.16 -19.84 -0.54
C ILE A 82 -12.73 -19.06 -1.80
N TRP A 83 -12.84 -19.65 -2.98
CA TRP A 83 -12.48 -18.98 -4.22
C TRP A 83 -13.38 -17.80 -4.55
N ASN A 84 -14.68 -17.90 -4.29
CA ASN A 84 -15.61 -16.78 -4.42
C ASN A 84 -15.20 -15.63 -3.49
N THR A 85 -14.83 -15.95 -2.25
CA THR A 85 -14.32 -14.97 -1.28
C THR A 85 -13.05 -14.30 -1.79
N ILE A 86 -12.07 -15.06 -2.31
CA ILE A 86 -10.82 -14.52 -2.87
C ILE A 86 -11.10 -13.61 -4.07
N ARG A 87 -11.99 -14.03 -4.99
CA ARG A 87 -12.35 -13.27 -6.20
C ARG A 87 -13.00 -11.93 -5.89
N VAL A 88 -13.76 -11.84 -4.81
CA VAL A 88 -14.35 -10.57 -4.35
C VAL A 88 -13.36 -9.77 -3.51
N ALA A 89 -12.66 -10.42 -2.58
CA ALA A 89 -11.79 -9.75 -1.63
C ALA A 89 -10.62 -9.03 -2.33
N LEU A 90 -9.92 -9.70 -3.26
CA LEU A 90 -8.74 -9.14 -3.91
C LEU A 90 -8.97 -7.81 -4.65
N PRO A 91 -9.95 -7.68 -5.57
CA PRO A 91 -10.19 -6.40 -6.24
C PRO A 91 -10.67 -5.32 -5.26
N THR A 92 -11.46 -5.68 -4.25
CA THR A 92 -11.89 -4.74 -3.21
C THR A 92 -10.71 -4.23 -2.38
N THR A 93 -9.80 -5.12 -1.96
CA THR A 93 -8.60 -4.74 -1.19
C THR A 93 -7.58 -4.00 -2.04
N GLU A 94 -7.46 -4.31 -3.34
CA GLU A 94 -6.64 -3.55 -4.28
C GLU A 94 -7.13 -2.10 -4.38
N PHE A 95 -8.44 -1.92 -4.60
CA PHE A 95 -9.05 -0.60 -4.66
C PHE A 95 -8.88 0.17 -3.35
N ALA A 96 -9.23 -0.44 -2.22
CA ALA A 96 -9.11 0.16 -0.89
C ALA A 96 -7.65 0.50 -0.54
N GLY A 97 -6.71 -0.37 -0.89
CA GLY A 97 -5.28 -0.17 -0.70
C GLY A 97 -4.73 1.02 -1.48
N ARG A 98 -5.10 1.15 -2.77
CA ARG A 98 -4.70 2.30 -3.59
C ARG A 98 -5.33 3.60 -3.11
N LEU A 99 -6.64 3.59 -2.82
CA LEU A 99 -7.36 4.76 -2.34
C LEU A 99 -6.78 5.25 -1.00
N SER A 100 -6.53 4.33 -0.06
CA SER A 100 -5.92 4.67 1.23
C SER A 100 -4.50 5.23 1.09
N ALA A 101 -3.68 4.67 0.19
CA ALA A 101 -2.35 5.21 -0.10
C ALA A 101 -2.38 6.61 -0.72
N ALA A 102 -3.35 6.88 -1.61
CA ALA A 102 -3.54 8.22 -2.18
C ALA A 102 -3.97 9.23 -1.10
N LEU A 103 -4.92 8.86 -0.24
CA LEU A 103 -5.36 9.68 0.90
C LEU A 103 -4.24 9.88 1.93
N LEU A 104 -3.36 8.90 2.12
CA LEU A 104 -2.15 9.05 2.93
C LEU A 104 -1.21 10.11 2.35
N CYS A 105 -0.96 10.09 1.04
CA CYS A 105 -0.14 11.09 0.36
C CYS A 105 -0.72 12.50 0.51
N LEU A 106 -2.04 12.65 0.31
CA LEU A 106 -2.74 13.92 0.52
C LEU A 106 -2.64 14.39 1.97
N SER A 107 -2.83 13.50 2.95
CA SER A 107 -2.68 13.82 4.37
C SER A 107 -1.28 14.32 4.71
N MET A 108 -0.25 13.69 4.13
CA MET A 108 1.14 14.11 4.29
C MET A 108 1.43 15.46 3.65
N LEU A 109 0.88 15.70 2.46
CA LEU A 109 0.98 16.99 1.79
C LEU A 109 0.34 18.10 2.64
N PHE A 110 -0.85 17.87 3.18
CA PHE A 110 -1.50 18.82 4.10
C PHE A 110 -0.66 19.08 5.34
N ALA A 111 -0.08 18.05 5.97
CA ALA A 111 0.82 18.26 7.10
C ALA A 111 2.04 19.10 6.74
N ALA A 112 2.65 18.86 5.57
CA ALA A 112 3.79 19.64 5.10
C ALA A 112 3.39 21.12 4.86
N LEU A 113 2.23 21.36 4.25
CA LEU A 113 1.70 22.72 4.04
C LEU A 113 1.40 23.43 5.36
N VAL A 114 0.76 22.75 6.31
CA VAL A 114 0.48 23.30 7.66
C VAL A 114 1.79 23.60 8.40
N ALA A 115 2.78 22.72 8.30
CA ALA A 115 4.09 22.95 8.91
C ALA A 115 4.80 24.16 8.29
N LEU A 116 4.76 24.31 6.97
CA LEU A 116 5.33 25.46 6.27
C LEU A 116 4.61 26.77 6.62
N ALA A 117 3.27 26.75 6.65
CA ALA A 117 2.45 27.90 7.02
C ALA A 117 2.73 28.35 8.47
N GLY A 118 2.84 27.40 9.40
CA GLY A 118 3.18 27.65 10.80
C GLY A 118 4.67 27.89 11.06
N ARG A 119 5.53 27.94 10.02
CA ARG A 119 7.00 28.05 10.12
C ARG A 119 7.63 27.01 11.06
N LEU A 120 7.03 25.84 11.14
CA LEU A 120 7.49 24.70 11.93
C LEU A 120 8.61 23.95 11.18
N PRO A 121 9.48 23.20 11.87
CA PRO A 121 10.48 22.36 11.22
C PRO A 121 9.83 21.38 10.23
N SER A 122 10.05 21.62 8.93
CA SER A 122 9.32 20.95 7.84
C SER A 122 10.01 19.71 7.28
N SER A 123 11.29 19.51 7.57
CA SER A 123 12.14 18.51 6.90
C SER A 123 11.60 17.09 6.99
N GLY A 124 11.14 16.64 8.17
CA GLY A 124 10.59 15.29 8.30
C GLY A 124 9.18 15.11 7.74
N TYR A 125 8.37 16.17 7.63
CA TYR A 125 7.08 16.11 6.93
C TYR A 125 7.28 15.95 5.42
N VAL A 126 8.23 16.68 4.84
CA VAL A 126 8.61 16.55 3.42
C VAL A 126 9.19 15.15 3.14
N GLN A 127 10.08 14.64 4.00
CA GLN A 127 10.58 13.27 3.87
C GLN A 127 9.47 12.21 3.98
N ALA A 128 8.52 12.38 4.92
CA ALA A 128 7.39 11.48 5.05
C ALA A 128 6.48 11.51 3.82
N PHE A 129 6.25 12.68 3.23
CA PHE A 129 5.50 12.85 1.99
C PHE A 129 6.17 12.10 0.82
N TYR A 130 7.46 12.30 0.58
CA TYR A 130 8.18 11.55 -0.46
C TYR A 130 8.17 10.04 -0.21
N GLY A 131 8.32 9.61 1.04
CA GLY A 131 8.17 8.20 1.41
C GLY A 131 6.79 7.63 1.04
N SER A 132 5.72 8.38 1.31
CA SER A 132 4.35 7.98 0.93
C SER A 132 4.13 7.98 -0.58
N LEU A 133 4.73 8.92 -1.33
CA LEU A 133 4.67 8.95 -2.78
C LEU A 133 5.35 7.73 -3.41
N ILE A 134 6.51 7.31 -2.89
CA ILE A 134 7.19 6.10 -3.37
C ILE A 134 6.28 4.88 -3.15
N VAL A 135 5.63 4.78 -1.97
CA VAL A 135 4.66 3.71 -1.72
C VAL A 135 3.51 3.76 -2.72
N LEU A 136 2.90 4.93 -2.94
CA LEU A 136 1.82 5.08 -3.93
C LEU A 136 2.28 4.67 -5.33
N ALA A 137 3.48 5.07 -5.74
CA ALA A 137 4.08 4.69 -7.01
C ALA A 137 4.24 3.16 -7.14
N LEU A 138 4.67 2.46 -6.08
CA LEU A 138 4.77 1.00 -6.09
C LEU A 138 3.41 0.29 -6.18
N LEU A 139 2.35 0.91 -5.67
CA LEU A 139 0.99 0.36 -5.69
C LEU A 139 0.28 0.52 -7.06
N ILE A 140 0.77 1.41 -7.91
CA ILE A 140 0.23 1.67 -9.25
C ILE A 140 0.58 0.50 -10.20
N PRO A 141 -0.38 -0.03 -10.98
CA PRO A 141 -0.13 -1.07 -11.96
C PRO A 141 0.43 -0.43 -13.24
N TRP A 142 1.75 -0.22 -13.27
CA TRP A 142 2.44 0.43 -14.39
C TRP A 142 2.24 -0.30 -15.73
N ASP A 143 2.06 -1.61 -15.67
CA ASP A 143 1.72 -2.47 -16.81
C ASP A 143 0.38 -2.11 -17.47
N ARG A 144 -0.60 -1.61 -16.70
CA ARG A 144 -1.90 -1.19 -17.23
C ARG A 144 -1.89 0.23 -17.81
N LEU A 145 -0.91 1.07 -17.42
CA LEU A 145 -0.83 2.46 -17.86
C LEU A 145 -0.08 2.64 -19.18
N THR A 146 0.82 1.72 -19.52
CA THR A 146 1.66 1.87 -20.71
C THR A 146 1.68 0.56 -21.51
N PRO A 147 0.94 0.45 -22.61
CA PRO A 147 0.81 -0.80 -23.37
C PRO A 147 2.13 -1.30 -24.00
N GLN A 148 3.15 -0.44 -24.05
CA GLN A 148 4.47 -0.74 -24.61
C GLN A 148 5.57 -0.92 -23.55
N SER A 149 5.28 -0.71 -22.27
CA SER A 149 6.33 -0.78 -21.24
C SER A 149 6.71 -2.22 -20.94
N PRO A 150 8.00 -2.53 -20.68
CA PRO A 150 8.37 -3.79 -20.05
C PRO A 150 7.47 -4.01 -18.84
N ARG A 151 6.83 -5.19 -18.75
CA ARG A 151 5.83 -5.52 -17.72
C ARG A 151 6.44 -5.33 -16.33
N VAL A 152 6.29 -4.14 -15.75
CA VAL A 152 6.60 -3.85 -14.35
C VAL A 152 5.31 -4.08 -13.60
N PRO A 153 5.10 -5.28 -13.04
CA PRO A 153 3.86 -5.57 -12.36
C PRO A 153 3.73 -4.74 -11.08
N GLY A 154 2.51 -4.29 -10.79
CA GLY A 154 2.18 -3.73 -9.48
C GLY A 154 2.28 -4.77 -8.34
N ILE A 155 2.30 -4.26 -7.11
CA ILE A 155 2.34 -5.08 -5.88
C ILE A 155 1.05 -5.91 -5.70
N PHE A 156 -0.10 -5.36 -6.11
CA PHE A 156 -1.37 -6.06 -5.99
C PHE A 156 -1.46 -7.22 -6.99
N ILE A 157 -2.10 -8.29 -6.51
CA ILE A 157 -2.22 -9.57 -7.21
C ILE A 157 -3.62 -9.66 -7.79
N ASP A 158 -3.67 -9.93 -9.09
CA ASP A 158 -4.91 -10.21 -9.80
C ASP A 158 -5.34 -11.66 -9.55
N ALA A 159 -6.63 -11.88 -9.33
CA ALA A 159 -7.19 -13.23 -9.17
C ALA A 159 -6.87 -14.11 -10.39
N MET A 160 -6.81 -13.55 -11.59
CA MET A 160 -6.46 -14.28 -12.81
C MET A 160 -5.04 -14.87 -12.77
N VAL A 161 -4.11 -14.19 -12.11
CA VAL A 161 -2.73 -14.68 -11.95
C VAL A 161 -2.67 -15.85 -10.98
N LEU A 162 -3.53 -15.86 -9.94
CA LEU A 162 -3.63 -16.97 -9.00
C LEU A 162 -4.33 -18.20 -9.59
N GLU A 163 -5.22 -18.00 -10.56
CA GLU A 163 -5.92 -19.11 -11.23
C GLU A 163 -5.07 -19.87 -12.24
N THR A 164 -3.97 -19.26 -12.72
CA THR A 164 -3.12 -19.86 -13.75
C THR A 164 -2.10 -20.78 -13.08
N PRO A 165 -2.14 -22.10 -13.32
CA PRO A 165 -1.15 -23.02 -12.76
C PRO A 165 0.26 -22.63 -13.22
N PRO A 166 1.27 -22.70 -12.34
CA PRO A 166 2.66 -22.42 -12.73
C PRO A 166 3.17 -23.40 -13.79
N ASP A 167 2.58 -24.60 -13.85
CA ASP A 167 2.96 -25.68 -14.78
C ASP A 167 2.13 -25.70 -16.07
N ALA A 168 1.32 -24.66 -16.33
CA ALA A 168 0.48 -24.62 -17.53
C ALA A 168 1.36 -24.59 -18.81
N PRO A 169 1.09 -25.46 -19.80
CA PRO A 169 1.90 -25.55 -21.02
C PRO A 169 1.86 -24.23 -21.81
N GLY A 170 3.03 -23.73 -22.22
CA GLY A 170 3.16 -22.48 -22.98
C GLY A 170 3.37 -21.22 -22.13
N VAL A 171 3.35 -21.32 -20.80
CA VAL A 171 3.80 -20.24 -19.92
C VAL A 171 5.34 -20.29 -19.86
N PRO A 172 6.07 -19.24 -20.29
CA PRO A 172 7.52 -19.19 -20.10
C PRO A 172 7.81 -19.47 -18.63
N GLN A 173 8.70 -20.42 -18.32
CA GLN A 173 9.24 -20.58 -16.97
C GLN A 173 10.42 -19.61 -16.83
N PRO A 174 10.24 -18.38 -16.29
CA PRO A 174 11.40 -17.61 -15.83
C PRO A 174 12.12 -18.42 -14.73
N PRO A 175 13.18 -17.88 -14.10
CA PRO A 175 13.44 -18.22 -12.69
C PRO A 175 12.23 -17.77 -11.85
N ALA A 176 11.10 -18.46 -12.03
CA ALA A 176 9.75 -18.01 -11.73
C ALA A 176 9.51 -17.90 -10.23
N LEU A 177 10.21 -18.74 -9.48
CA LEU A 177 10.18 -18.73 -8.04
C LEU A 177 10.85 -17.48 -7.47
N VAL A 178 12.00 -17.05 -8.01
CA VAL A 178 12.69 -15.85 -7.52
C VAL A 178 11.88 -14.60 -7.84
N PHE A 179 11.39 -14.46 -9.07
CA PHE A 179 10.58 -13.30 -9.45
C PHE A 179 9.23 -13.26 -8.72
N SER A 180 8.59 -14.40 -8.49
CA SER A 180 7.35 -14.47 -7.72
C SER A 180 7.58 -14.11 -6.25
N LEU A 181 8.61 -14.67 -5.60
CA LEU A 181 8.97 -14.29 -4.23
C LEU A 181 9.33 -12.80 -4.11
N LEU A 182 10.12 -12.29 -5.06
CA LEU A 182 10.48 -10.87 -5.08
C LEU A 182 9.24 -9.98 -5.20
N ARG A 183 8.33 -10.32 -6.12
CA ARG A 183 7.11 -9.54 -6.36
C ARG A 183 6.12 -9.63 -5.20
N PHE A 184 5.83 -10.84 -4.71
CA PHE A 184 4.72 -11.09 -3.80
C PHE A 184 5.12 -11.07 -2.32
N VAL A 185 6.42 -11.12 -2.02
CA VAL A 185 6.93 -11.02 -0.65
C VAL A 185 7.80 -9.78 -0.50
N ALA A 186 8.82 -9.59 -1.33
CA ALA A 186 9.77 -8.50 -1.12
C ALA A 186 9.14 -7.12 -1.33
N TYR A 187 8.28 -6.93 -2.34
CA TYR A 187 7.66 -5.62 -2.56
C TYR A 187 6.63 -5.23 -1.49
N PRO A 188 5.68 -6.09 -1.04
CA PRO A 188 4.84 -5.76 0.10
C PRO A 188 5.64 -5.45 1.36
N VAL A 189 6.68 -6.22 1.66
CA VAL A 189 7.55 -5.97 2.81
C VAL A 189 8.26 -4.62 2.66
N LEU A 190 8.82 -4.32 1.49
CA LEU A 190 9.44 -3.03 1.20
C LEU A 190 8.44 -1.86 1.36
N ALA A 191 7.22 -2.01 0.85
CA ALA A 191 6.16 -1.00 0.99
C ALA A 191 5.79 -0.79 2.46
N ILE A 192 5.64 -1.85 3.26
CA ILE A 192 5.36 -1.77 4.70
C ILE A 192 6.53 -1.11 5.44
N LEU A 193 7.78 -1.42 5.08
CA LEU A 193 8.96 -0.78 5.66
C LEU A 193 9.01 0.73 5.34
N LEU A 194 8.69 1.12 4.11
CA LEU A 194 8.59 2.53 3.69
C LEU A 194 7.44 3.26 4.39
N LEU A 195 6.29 2.62 4.59
CA LEU A 195 5.19 3.13 5.40
C LEU A 195 5.64 3.35 6.86
N GLY A 196 6.37 2.39 7.44
CA GLY A 196 6.95 2.53 8.77
C GLY A 196 7.98 3.66 8.86
N TYR A 197 8.85 3.78 7.85
CA TYR A 197 9.84 4.86 7.75
C TYR A 197 9.16 6.24 7.69
N SER A 198 8.20 6.42 6.78
CA SER A 198 7.44 7.68 6.67
C SER A 198 6.70 8.03 7.97
N ALA A 199 6.10 7.04 8.64
CA ALA A 199 5.44 7.22 9.93
C ALA A 199 6.41 7.67 11.05
N ARG A 200 7.65 7.14 11.05
CA ARG A 200 8.71 7.53 11.98
C ARG A 200 9.23 8.95 11.72
N CYS A 201 9.50 9.31 10.46
CA CYS A 201 9.94 10.65 10.08
C CYS A 201 8.93 11.71 10.50
N PHE A 202 7.65 11.49 10.19
CA PHE A 202 6.57 12.37 10.65
C PHE A 202 6.50 12.46 12.17
N GLY A 203 6.61 11.31 12.87
CA GLY A 203 6.55 11.28 14.33
C GLY A 203 7.68 12.07 15.00
N ARG A 204 8.88 12.06 14.40
CA ARG A 204 10.01 12.86 14.88
C ARG A 204 9.75 14.35 14.72
N SER A 205 9.37 14.81 13.52
CA SER A 205 9.08 16.23 13.27
C SER A 205 7.87 16.75 14.04
N TYR A 206 6.87 15.91 14.30
CA TYR A 206 5.76 16.26 15.17
C TYR A 206 6.23 16.54 16.61
N ARG A 207 7.11 15.70 17.16
CA ARG A 207 7.66 15.93 18.51
C ARG A 207 8.52 17.18 18.57
N GLU A 208 9.35 17.44 17.56
CA GLU A 208 10.15 18.67 17.44
C GLU A 208 9.25 19.92 17.40
N ALA A 209 8.21 19.89 16.57
CA ALA A 209 7.25 20.99 16.45
C ALA A 209 6.45 21.25 17.75
N ALA A 210 6.10 20.18 18.48
CA ALA A 210 5.40 20.28 19.76
C ALA A 210 6.30 20.70 20.92
N ALA A 211 7.59 20.33 20.90
CA ALA A 211 8.53 20.61 21.98
C ALA A 211 9.18 21.99 21.90
N SER A 212 9.26 22.59 20.70
CA SER A 212 9.90 23.90 20.52
C SER A 212 9.13 25.00 21.28
N PRO A 213 9.68 25.67 22.32
CA PRO A 213 9.03 26.82 22.94
C PRO A 213 9.38 28.06 22.12
N GLY A 214 8.39 28.73 21.52
CA GLY A 214 8.53 30.04 20.86
C GLY A 214 9.83 30.31 20.09
N ALA A 215 10.27 29.39 19.21
CA ALA A 215 11.52 29.57 18.48
C ALA A 215 11.42 30.74 17.49
N SER A 216 11.72 31.94 17.97
CA SER A 216 12.07 33.10 17.18
C SER A 216 13.27 32.72 16.32
N ILE A 217 13.02 32.36 15.06
CA ILE A 217 14.11 32.13 14.10
C ILE A 217 14.84 33.47 13.98
N PRO A 218 16.15 33.55 14.28
CA PRO A 218 16.89 34.77 13.99
C PRO A 218 16.80 34.96 12.47
N MET A 219 16.10 36.02 12.03
CA MET A 219 16.14 36.41 10.63
C MET A 219 17.60 36.71 10.31
N ARG A 220 18.28 35.77 9.65
CA ARG A 220 19.53 36.06 8.98
C ARG A 220 19.14 36.86 7.75
N VAL A 221 19.05 38.18 7.93
CA VAL A 221 18.94 39.13 6.83
C VAL A 221 20.22 38.92 6.00
N VAL A 222 20.05 38.33 4.82
CA VAL A 222 21.09 38.22 3.79
C VAL A 222 20.91 39.39 2.84
#